data_AF-A0A481QPU9-F1
#
_entry.id   AF-A0A481QPU9-F1
#
_cell.length_a   1.000
_cell.length_b   1.000
_cell.length_c   1.000
_cell.angle_alpha   90.00
_cell.angle_beta   90.00
_cell.angle_gamma   90.00
#
_symmetry.space_group_name_H-M   'P 1'
#
loop_
_entity.id
_entity.type
_entity.pdbx_description
1 polymer ?
#
loop_
_entity_poly.entity_id
_entity_poly.type
_entity_poly.pdbx_seq_one_letter_code
_entity_poly.pdbx_strand_id
1 'polypeptide(L)'
;MRSFSKISAFVSTTTLIATLALPASAMAVELSTSSPSYGDKVALVHNDFGKEVVVRGDISIDELKKMRDTISEQSRQIEELKRSSGSSSSSSGKEIDELKNKVKEQDRELDTLGRQVEELKRNSGSSSNSNSSEISNLKQKVNDQDRAMDQLKRTVEDLSRKVK
;
A
#
# COMPACT_ATOMS: atom_id res chain seq x y z
N MET A 1 119.45 -30.54 39.40
CA MET A 1 119.50 -29.76 40.66
C MET A 1 119.08 -28.32 40.35
N ARG A 2 118.32 -27.68 41.25
CA ARG A 2 117.81 -26.28 41.24
C ARG A 2 116.51 -26.11 40.45
N SER A 3 115.38 -25.59 40.97
CA SER A 3 114.99 -25.14 42.32
C SER A 3 113.45 -25.15 42.45
N PHE A 4 112.94 -25.28 43.68
CA PHE A 4 111.53 -25.18 44.06
C PHE A 4 111.13 -23.76 44.54
N SER A 5 109.80 -23.55 44.61
CA SER A 5 109.03 -22.58 45.43
C SER A 5 108.83 -21.17 44.84
N LYS A 6 107.68 -20.46 44.94
CA LYS A 6 106.69 -20.26 46.04
C LYS A 6 105.32 -19.78 45.45
N ILE A 7 104.18 -20.30 45.94
CA ILE A 7 103.13 -19.65 46.79
C ILE A 7 102.40 -18.42 46.20
N SER A 8 101.09 -18.54 45.87
CA SER A 8 99.93 -17.87 46.52
C SER A 8 98.76 -17.55 45.58
N ALA A 9 97.56 -17.98 46.02
CA ALA A 9 96.23 -17.33 45.95
C ALA A 9 95.63 -16.86 44.60
N PHE A 10 94.46 -17.38 44.23
CA PHE A 10 93.15 -16.79 44.58
C PHE A 10 92.02 -17.71 44.07
N VAL A 11 91.00 -17.90 44.91
CA VAL A 11 89.78 -18.66 44.63
C VAL A 11 88.87 -17.83 43.73
N SER A 12 88.36 -18.41 42.64
CA SER A 12 87.20 -17.88 41.92
C SER A 12 86.37 -19.02 41.34
N THR A 13 85.30 -19.37 42.03
CA THR A 13 84.23 -20.25 41.56
C THR A 13 83.15 -19.38 40.92
N THR A 14 82.97 -19.44 39.61
CA THR A 14 81.71 -19.07 38.99
C THR A 14 81.49 -19.83 37.67
N THR A 15 80.34 -20.49 37.66
CA THR A 15 79.66 -21.26 36.61
C THR A 15 79.69 -20.60 35.23
N LEU A 16 80.18 -21.34 34.22
CA LEU A 16 79.99 -21.01 32.81
C LEU A 16 78.55 -21.30 32.41
N ILE A 17 77.71 -20.26 32.46
CA ILE A 17 76.33 -20.26 31.99
C ILE A 17 76.37 -20.14 30.47
N ALA A 18 75.87 -21.17 29.78
CA ALA A 18 75.62 -21.17 28.35
C ALA A 18 74.53 -20.14 28.01
N THR A 19 74.90 -19.07 27.34
CA THR A 19 73.94 -18.10 26.78
C THR A 19 73.51 -18.57 25.39
N LEU A 20 72.36 -19.23 25.34
CA LEU A 20 71.56 -19.45 24.15
C LEU A 20 71.11 -18.10 23.58
N ALA A 21 71.61 -17.73 22.40
CA ALA A 21 71.07 -16.62 21.64
C ALA A 21 69.84 -17.11 20.83
N LEU A 22 68.64 -16.79 21.31
CA LEU A 22 67.43 -16.75 20.47
C LEU A 22 66.90 -15.31 20.41
N PRO A 23 66.97 -14.62 19.26
CA PRO A 23 66.10 -13.48 19.02
C PRO A 23 64.79 -14.00 18.42
N ALA A 24 63.87 -14.49 19.27
CA ALA A 24 62.47 -14.64 18.90
C ALA A 24 61.75 -13.35 19.32
N SER A 25 61.73 -12.35 18.44
CA SER A 25 60.96 -11.12 18.64
C SER A 25 59.47 -11.45 18.55
N ALA A 26 58.86 -11.87 19.66
CA ALA A 26 57.42 -11.94 19.77
C ALA A 26 56.87 -10.50 19.78
N MET A 27 56.23 -10.07 18.70
CA MET A 27 55.51 -8.80 18.69
C MET A 27 54.25 -8.95 19.54
N ALA A 28 54.19 -8.23 20.66
CA ALA A 28 53.02 -8.21 21.54
C ALA A 28 51.94 -7.28 20.98
N VAL A 29 50.68 -7.66 21.12
CA VAL A 29 49.53 -6.78 20.81
C VAL A 29 49.29 -5.89 22.02
N GLU A 30 49.49 -4.58 21.84
CA GLU A 30 49.25 -3.59 22.89
C GLU A 30 47.80 -3.12 22.84
N LEU A 31 47.10 -3.25 23.98
CA LEU A 31 45.73 -2.76 24.12
C LEU A 31 45.76 -1.41 24.84
N SER A 32 45.35 -0.36 24.13
CA SER A 32 45.15 0.96 24.70
C SER A 32 43.66 1.22 24.91
N THR A 33 43.30 1.86 26.02
CA THR A 33 41.92 2.29 26.31
C THR A 33 41.61 3.68 25.75
N SER A 34 42.52 4.25 24.97
CA SER A 34 42.29 5.52 24.28
C SER A 34 41.21 5.37 23.22
N SER A 35 40.38 6.39 23.05
CA SER A 35 39.39 6.41 21.98
C SER A 35 40.07 6.23 20.62
N PRO A 36 39.50 5.39 19.73
CA PRO A 36 40.04 5.23 18.39
C PRO A 36 39.99 6.56 17.63
N SER A 37 41.05 6.82 16.86
CA SER A 37 41.15 7.98 15.98
C SER A 37 40.37 7.75 14.69
N TYR A 38 40.04 8.85 14.01
CA TYR A 38 39.31 8.87 12.73
C TYR A 38 40.04 8.03 11.65
N GLY A 39 41.38 8.03 11.67
CA GLY A 39 42.22 7.25 10.76
C GLY A 39 42.48 5.79 11.17
N ASP A 40 41.99 5.36 12.34
CA ASP A 40 42.19 3.99 12.81
C ASP A 40 41.39 3.04 11.95
N LYS A 41 41.99 1.87 11.68
CA LYS A 41 41.42 0.84 10.82
C LYS A 41 40.98 -0.35 11.66
N VAL A 42 39.91 -1.00 11.21
CA VAL A 42 39.40 -2.20 11.86
C VAL A 42 40.39 -3.34 11.64
N ALA A 43 40.81 -3.98 12.73
CA ALA A 43 41.60 -5.19 12.64
C ALA A 43 40.70 -6.38 12.28
N LEU A 44 41.13 -7.17 11.29
CA LEU A 44 40.49 -8.42 10.90
C LEU A 44 41.31 -9.56 11.45
N VAL A 45 40.64 -10.60 11.92
CA VAL A 45 41.33 -11.80 12.38
C VAL A 45 41.09 -12.91 11.36
N HIS A 46 42.17 -13.43 10.81
CA HIS A 46 42.13 -14.43 9.74
C HIS A 46 42.86 -15.70 10.19
N ASN A 47 42.24 -16.86 9.91
CA ASN A 47 42.88 -18.16 10.14
C ASN A 47 43.66 -18.59 8.90
N ASP A 48 44.97 -18.65 9.02
CA ASP A 48 45.87 -19.02 7.93
C ASP A 48 46.61 -20.32 8.28
N PHE A 49 46.10 -21.47 7.83
CA PHE A 49 46.66 -22.80 8.11
C PHE A 49 46.81 -23.12 9.61
N GLY A 50 45.74 -22.90 10.39
CA GLY A 50 45.69 -23.29 11.82
C GLY A 50 46.35 -22.30 12.78
N LYS A 51 46.93 -21.20 12.28
CA LYS A 51 47.35 -20.04 13.09
C LYS A 51 46.39 -18.87 12.86
N GLU A 52 46.03 -18.20 13.94
CA GLU A 52 45.20 -17.00 13.92
C GLU A 52 46.10 -15.76 13.82
N VAL A 53 45.92 -14.96 12.77
CA VAL A 53 46.73 -13.76 12.52
C VAL A 53 45.84 -12.53 12.46
N VAL A 54 46.31 -11.43 13.06
CA VAL A 54 45.64 -10.12 12.99
C VAL A 54 46.12 -9.39 11.74
N VAL A 55 45.20 -9.09 10.85
CA VAL A 55 45.42 -8.38 9.59
C VAL A 55 44.78 -7.01 9.70
N ARG A 56 45.46 -5.98 9.17
CA ARG A 56 44.87 -4.65 9.10
C ARG A 56 43.78 -4.63 8.03
N GLY A 57 42.54 -4.39 8.41
CA GLY A 57 41.44 -4.23 7.47
C GLY A 57 41.50 -2.88 6.75
N ASP A 58 40.82 -2.79 5.61
CA ASP A 58 40.80 -1.56 4.81
C ASP A 58 39.80 -0.51 5.33
N ILE A 59 38.81 -0.96 6.11
CA ILE A 59 37.72 -0.12 6.65
C ILE A 59 38.23 0.72 7.81
N SER A 60 38.01 2.03 7.73
CA SER A 60 38.32 2.99 8.80
C SER A 60 37.14 3.19 9.76
N ILE A 61 37.42 3.61 11.00
CA ILE A 61 36.40 3.90 12.02
C ILE A 61 35.40 4.98 11.56
N ASP A 62 35.85 5.94 10.75
CA ASP A 62 35.00 6.97 10.14
C ASP A 62 33.95 6.43 9.18
N GLU A 63 34.35 5.47 8.37
CA GLU A 63 33.47 4.83 7.40
C GLU A 63 32.39 4.03 8.13
N LEU A 64 32.77 3.32 9.20
CA LEU A 64 31.81 2.66 10.09
C LEU A 64 30.84 3.64 10.75
N LYS A 65 31.33 4.80 11.21
CA LYS A 65 30.47 5.84 11.80
C LYS A 65 29.47 6.38 10.78
N LYS A 66 29.93 6.68 9.56
CA LYS A 66 29.07 7.14 8.46
C LYS A 66 28.03 6.09 8.06
N MET A 67 28.41 4.82 8.01
CA MET A 67 27.48 3.71 7.77
C MET A 67 26.43 3.61 8.88
N ARG A 68 26.85 3.71 10.14
CA ARG A 68 25.94 3.69 11.31
C ARG A 68 24.95 4.86 11.27
N ASP A 69 25.41 6.05 10.92
CA ASP A 69 24.55 7.23 10.78
C ASP A 69 23.55 7.05 9.62
N THR A 70 24.01 6.51 8.48
CA THR A 70 23.15 6.19 7.33
C THR A 70 22.09 5.14 7.68
N ILE A 71 22.46 4.07 8.39
CA ILE A 71 21.52 3.03 8.85
C ILE A 71 20.50 3.62 9.82
N SER A 72 20.92 4.51 10.71
CA SER A 72 20.03 5.18 11.67
C SER A 72 19.02 6.08 10.95
N GLU A 73 19.47 6.84 9.96
CA GLU A 73 18.62 7.69 9.13
C GLU A 73 17.64 6.85 8.29
N GLN A 74 18.11 5.78 7.65
CA GLN A 74 17.27 4.85 6.90
C GLN A 74 16.21 4.20 7.81
N SER A 75 16.58 3.81 9.03
CA SER A 75 15.63 3.24 9.99
C SER A 75 14.53 4.23 10.35
N ARG A 76 14.89 5.51 10.54
CA ARG A 76 13.94 6.59 10.80
C ARG A 76 13.00 6.82 9.62
N GLN A 77 13.53 6.85 8.40
CA GLN A 77 12.75 7.00 7.17
C GLN A 77 11.77 5.85 6.96
N ILE A 78 12.19 4.61 7.25
CA ILE A 78 11.31 3.43 7.19
C ILE A 78 10.17 3.55 8.21
N GLU A 79 10.47 4.01 9.43
CA GLU A 79 9.43 4.19 10.45
C GLU A 79 8.43 5.28 10.04
N GLU A 80 8.89 6.37 9.46
CA GLU A 80 8.04 7.44 8.94
C GLU A 80 7.17 6.97 7.76
N LEU A 81 7.73 6.24 6.80
CA LEU A 81 6.99 5.62 5.71
C LEU A 81 5.92 4.63 6.20
N LYS A 82 6.24 3.85 7.23
CA LYS A 82 5.28 2.93 7.86
C LYS A 82 4.13 3.67 8.53
N ARG A 83 4.41 4.81 9.18
CA ARG A 83 3.38 5.68 9.77
C ARG A 83 2.51 6.36 8.70
N SER A 84 3.08 6.80 7.60
CA SER A 84 2.35 7.46 6.50
C SER A 84 1.50 6.47 5.67
N SER A 85 2.02 5.27 5.41
CA SER A 85 1.28 4.19 4.72
C SER A 85 0.16 3.57 5.58
N GLY A 86 0.37 3.47 6.90
CA GLY A 86 -0.67 3.02 7.83
C GLY A 86 -1.84 4.00 7.96
N SER A 87 -1.57 5.31 7.81
CA SER A 87 -2.61 6.34 7.95
C SER A 87 -3.47 6.50 6.68
N SER A 88 -2.86 6.35 5.50
CA SER A 88 -3.54 6.52 4.20
C SER A 88 -4.42 5.32 3.80
N SER A 89 -4.07 4.10 4.19
CA SER A 89 -4.85 2.90 3.87
C SER A 89 -6.20 2.83 4.62
N SER A 90 -6.30 3.45 5.79
CA SER A 90 -7.52 3.43 6.60
C SER A 90 -8.59 4.46 6.16
N SER A 91 -8.19 5.58 5.55
CA SER A 91 -9.15 6.58 5.03
C SER A 91 -9.69 6.17 3.67
N SER A 92 -8.83 5.68 2.77
CA SER A 92 -9.26 5.25 1.43
C SER A 92 -10.23 4.07 1.47
N GLY A 93 -10.10 3.15 2.43
CA GLY A 93 -11.06 2.04 2.59
C GLY A 93 -12.48 2.51 2.93
N LYS A 94 -12.61 3.48 3.84
CA LYS A 94 -13.91 4.03 4.23
C LYS A 94 -14.57 4.83 3.11
N GLU A 95 -13.80 5.66 2.42
CA GLU A 95 -14.29 6.41 1.25
C GLU A 95 -14.77 5.47 0.14
N ILE A 96 -14.03 4.37 -0.12
CA ILE A 96 -14.44 3.36 -1.09
C ILE A 96 -15.74 2.67 -0.67
N ASP A 97 -15.89 2.31 0.61
CA ASP A 97 -17.12 1.68 1.12
C ASP A 97 -18.33 2.62 1.03
N GLU A 98 -18.15 3.91 1.36
CA GLU A 98 -19.18 4.94 1.21
C GLU A 98 -19.59 5.13 -0.26
N LEU A 99 -18.61 5.23 -1.17
CA LEU A 99 -18.87 5.32 -2.61
C LEU A 99 -19.60 4.08 -3.13
N LYS A 100 -19.20 2.89 -2.69
CA LYS A 100 -19.85 1.63 -3.07
C LYS A 100 -21.31 1.57 -2.60
N ASN A 101 -21.60 2.09 -1.41
CA ASN A 101 -22.96 2.19 -0.90
C ASN A 101 -23.80 3.17 -1.72
N LYS A 102 -23.25 4.35 -2.05
CA LYS A 102 -23.92 5.33 -2.93
C LYS A 102 -24.22 4.77 -4.31
N VAL A 103 -23.29 4.05 -4.91
CA VAL A 103 -23.49 3.39 -6.22
C VAL A 103 -24.64 2.38 -6.15
N LYS A 104 -24.70 1.55 -5.10
CA LYS A 104 -25.82 0.61 -4.90
C LYS A 104 -27.17 1.30 -4.67
N GLU A 105 -27.18 2.46 -4.02
CA GLU A 105 -28.40 3.25 -3.83
C GLU A 105 -28.90 3.81 -5.17
N GLN A 106 -28.01 4.43 -5.94
CA GLN A 106 -28.30 4.94 -7.28
C GLN A 106 -28.79 3.84 -8.23
N ASP A 107 -28.24 2.64 -8.16
CA ASP A 107 -28.67 1.48 -8.96
C ASP A 107 -30.15 1.12 -8.69
N ARG A 108 -30.57 1.14 -7.41
CA ARG A 108 -31.97 0.89 -7.03
C ARG A 108 -32.91 2.01 -7.45
N GLU A 109 -32.44 3.27 -7.38
CA GLU A 109 -33.20 4.41 -7.87
C GLU A 109 -33.41 4.33 -9.38
N LEU A 110 -32.36 3.97 -10.14
CA LEU A 110 -32.45 3.76 -11.59
C LEU A 110 -33.42 2.65 -11.96
N ASP A 111 -33.40 1.52 -11.23
CA ASP A 111 -34.38 0.45 -11.42
C ASP A 111 -35.82 0.92 -11.18
N THR A 112 -36.02 1.74 -10.14
CA THR A 112 -37.34 2.27 -9.80
C THR A 112 -37.83 3.24 -10.88
N LEU A 113 -36.97 4.17 -11.30
CA LEU A 113 -37.26 5.09 -12.40
C LEU A 113 -37.53 4.34 -13.72
N GLY A 114 -36.76 3.30 -14.01
CA GLY A 114 -36.96 2.44 -15.18
C GLY A 114 -38.35 1.82 -15.21
N ARG A 115 -38.81 1.29 -14.07
CA ARG A 115 -40.18 0.75 -13.92
C ARG A 115 -41.24 1.82 -14.13
N GLN A 116 -41.06 3.01 -13.54
CA GLN A 116 -42.01 4.12 -13.70
C GLN A 116 -42.11 4.59 -15.16
N VAL A 117 -40.98 4.68 -15.87
CA VAL A 117 -40.97 5.03 -17.30
C VAL A 117 -41.70 3.96 -18.12
N GLU A 118 -41.48 2.68 -17.82
CA GLU A 118 -42.16 1.59 -18.52
C GLU A 118 -43.67 1.59 -18.25
N GLU A 119 -44.09 1.86 -17.02
CA GLU A 119 -45.49 2.04 -16.65
C GLU A 119 -46.13 3.22 -17.39
N LEU A 120 -45.47 4.39 -17.41
CA LEU A 120 -45.94 5.55 -18.16
C LEU A 120 -46.09 5.22 -19.65
N LYS A 121 -45.11 4.56 -20.26
CA LYS A 121 -45.17 4.15 -21.67
C LYS A 121 -46.35 3.22 -21.95
N ARG A 122 -46.62 2.26 -21.06
CA ARG A 122 -47.78 1.35 -21.18
C ARG A 122 -49.10 2.11 -21.02
N ASN A 123 -49.17 3.06 -20.08
CA ASN A 123 -50.38 3.82 -19.81
C ASN A 123 -50.70 4.82 -20.93
N SER A 124 -49.67 5.49 -21.48
CA SER A 124 -49.80 6.35 -22.67
C SER A 124 -50.17 5.57 -23.93
N GLY A 125 -49.74 4.30 -24.05
CA GLY A 125 -50.12 3.44 -25.17
C GLY A 125 -51.53 2.85 -25.09
N SER A 126 -52.11 2.75 -23.89
CA SER A 126 -53.39 2.05 -23.67
C SER A 126 -54.61 2.98 -23.66
N SER A 127 -54.43 4.28 -23.45
CA SER A 127 -55.52 5.27 -23.43
C SER A 127 -56.10 5.61 -24.82
N SER A 128 -55.45 5.20 -25.90
CA SER A 128 -55.90 5.46 -27.27
C SER A 128 -56.96 4.45 -27.75
N ASN A 129 -56.96 3.21 -27.24
CA ASN A 129 -57.84 2.15 -27.77
C ASN A 129 -59.27 2.18 -27.16
N SER A 130 -59.38 2.49 -25.87
CA SER A 130 -60.68 2.57 -25.18
C SER A 130 -61.49 3.79 -25.66
N ASN A 131 -60.83 4.94 -25.75
CA ASN A 131 -61.45 6.20 -26.20
C ASN A 131 -61.93 6.10 -27.66
N SER A 132 -61.20 5.41 -28.55
CA SER A 132 -61.62 5.24 -29.95
C SER A 132 -62.91 4.42 -30.10
N SER A 133 -63.11 3.44 -29.22
CA SER A 133 -64.28 2.57 -29.23
C SER A 133 -65.51 3.31 -28.71
N GLU A 134 -65.36 4.03 -27.61
CA GLU A 134 -66.43 4.87 -27.03
C GLU A 134 -66.85 6.00 -27.98
N ILE A 135 -65.89 6.68 -28.61
CA ILE A 135 -66.15 7.72 -29.62
C ILE A 135 -66.90 7.15 -30.82
N SER A 136 -66.52 5.96 -31.30
CA SER A 136 -67.21 5.32 -32.42
C SER A 136 -68.65 4.96 -32.06
N ASN A 137 -68.86 4.40 -30.86
CA ASN A 137 -70.20 4.08 -30.35
C ASN A 137 -71.07 5.32 -30.17
N LEU A 138 -70.50 6.40 -29.60
CA LEU A 138 -71.19 7.69 -29.45
C LEU A 138 -71.57 8.29 -30.81
N LYS A 139 -70.65 8.26 -31.78
CA LYS A 139 -70.89 8.77 -33.14
C LYS A 139 -71.98 7.99 -33.87
N GLN A 140 -72.06 6.69 -33.66
CA GLN A 140 -73.15 5.87 -34.20
C GLN A 140 -74.50 6.26 -33.55
N LYS A 141 -74.53 6.36 -32.23
CA LYS A 141 -75.74 6.73 -31.49
C LYS A 141 -76.27 8.12 -31.87
N VAL A 142 -75.38 9.09 -32.08
CA VAL A 142 -75.73 10.44 -32.58
C VAL A 142 -76.34 10.36 -33.98
N ASN A 143 -75.71 9.62 -34.91
CA ASN A 143 -76.27 9.45 -36.27
C ASN A 143 -77.66 8.77 -36.25
N ASP A 144 -77.86 7.80 -35.38
CA ASP A 144 -79.15 7.11 -35.26
C ASP A 144 -80.22 8.05 -34.67
N GLN A 145 -79.85 8.90 -33.71
CA GLN A 145 -80.72 9.94 -33.17
C GLN A 145 -81.07 11.01 -34.21
N ASP A 146 -80.11 11.45 -35.03
CA ASP A 146 -80.34 12.43 -36.10
C ASP A 146 -81.38 11.92 -37.11
N ARG A 147 -81.26 10.65 -37.52
CA ARG A 147 -82.23 10.00 -38.40
C ARG A 147 -83.62 9.92 -37.79
N ALA A 148 -83.71 9.56 -36.50
CA ALA A 148 -84.99 9.50 -35.79
C ALA A 148 -85.64 10.89 -35.67
N MET A 149 -84.83 11.92 -35.43
CA MET A 149 -85.26 13.33 -35.40
C MET A 149 -85.83 13.78 -36.75
N ASP A 150 -85.16 13.43 -37.85
CA ASP A 150 -85.63 13.76 -39.19
C ASP A 150 -86.97 13.07 -39.52
N GLN A 151 -87.15 11.82 -39.09
CA GLN A 151 -88.43 11.11 -39.22
C GLN A 151 -89.53 11.78 -38.39
N LEU A 152 -89.24 12.10 -37.12
CA LEU A 152 -90.16 12.80 -36.23
C LEU A 152 -90.60 14.14 -36.82
N LYS A 153 -89.66 14.95 -37.33
CA LYS A 153 -89.98 16.23 -37.98
C LYS A 153 -90.97 16.06 -39.12
N ARG A 154 -90.75 15.09 -40.02
CA ARG A 154 -91.69 14.80 -41.12
C ARG A 154 -93.07 14.43 -40.62
N THR A 155 -93.16 13.53 -39.63
CA THR A 155 -94.46 13.12 -39.07
C THR A 155 -95.21 14.28 -38.42
N VAL A 156 -94.50 15.17 -37.72
CA VAL A 156 -95.08 16.37 -37.11
C VAL A 156 -95.55 17.35 -38.17
N GLU A 157 -94.77 17.57 -39.24
CA GLU A 157 -95.20 18.39 -40.38
C GLU A 157 -96.46 17.82 -41.04
N ASP A 158 -96.52 16.51 -41.28
CA ASP A 158 -97.68 15.84 -41.87
C ASP A 158 -98.92 15.96 -40.98
N LEU A 159 -98.78 15.75 -39.66
CA LEU A 159 -99.87 15.98 -38.71
C LEU A 159 -100.30 17.45 -38.69
N SER A 160 -99.37 18.39 -38.69
CA SER A 160 -99.67 19.82 -38.69
C SER A 160 -100.45 20.24 -39.94
N ARG A 161 -100.11 19.66 -41.10
CA ARG A 161 -100.88 19.85 -42.35
C ARG A 161 -102.28 19.24 -42.28
N LYS A 162 -102.48 18.18 -41.50
CA LYS A 162 -103.77 17.49 -41.38
C LYS A 162 -104.71 18.14 -40.34
N VAL A 163 -104.16 18.86 -39.38
CA VAL A 163 -104.91 19.55 -38.30
C VAL A 163 -105.33 20.98 -38.70
N LYS A 164 -104.69 21.57 -39.72
CA LYS A 164 -105.12 22.82 -40.37
C LYS A 164 -106.13 22.57 -41.47
#